data_AF-A0A2M7IHT5-F1
#
_entry.id   AF-A0A2M7IHT5-F1
#
_cell.length_a   1.000
_cell.length_b   1.000
_cell.length_c   1.000
_cell.angle_alpha   90.00
_cell.angle_beta   90.00
_cell.angle_gamma   90.00
#
_symmetry.space_group_name_H-M   'P 1'
#
loop_
_entity.id
_entity.type
_entity.pdbx_description
1 polymer ?
#
loop_
_entity_poly.entity_id
_entity_poly.type
_entity_poly.pdbx_seq_one_letter_code
_entity_poly.pdbx_strand_id
1 'polypeptide(L)'
;PYYIHLNPLDLITPEWRQRKLNDYKKAIDFLSSYRWSSHLDYLGQKNFPSVTQRDFLLEVFGGEKGYEKSLKSWLKELNLKKIGSYALE
;
A
#
# COMPACT_ATOMS: atom_id res chain seq x y z
N PRO A 1 1.35 8.29 -6.52
CA PRO A 1 -0.05 8.20 -6.04
C PRO A 1 -0.26 7.35 -4.77
N TYR A 2 0.60 6.37 -4.46
CA TYR A 2 0.40 5.44 -3.34
C TYR A 2 0.34 6.07 -1.95
N TYR A 3 0.99 7.23 -1.76
CA TYR A 3 1.14 7.89 -0.46
C TYR A 3 -0.18 8.01 0.31
N ILE A 4 -1.30 8.28 -0.37
CA ILE A 4 -2.62 8.39 0.25
C ILE A 4 -3.15 7.03 0.72
N HIS A 5 -3.02 5.97 -0.09
CA HIS A 5 -3.50 4.64 0.26
C HIS A 5 -2.73 4.00 1.41
N LEU A 6 -1.50 4.47 1.65
CA LEU A 6 -0.64 3.98 2.72
C LEU A 6 -0.76 4.79 4.01
N ASN A 7 -1.43 5.94 4.00
CA ASN A 7 -1.71 6.74 5.21
C ASN A 7 -2.25 5.92 6.40
N PRO A 8 -3.15 4.94 6.22
CA PRO A 8 -3.62 4.12 7.34
C PRO A 8 -2.50 3.40 8.11
N LEU A 9 -1.34 3.15 7.50
CA LEU A 9 -0.19 2.54 8.18
C LEU A 9 0.33 3.39 9.35
N ASP A 10 0.04 4.69 9.40
CA ASP A 10 0.35 5.55 10.55
C ASP A 10 -0.24 5.00 11.86
N LEU A 11 -1.32 4.21 11.80
CA LEU A 11 -1.98 3.63 12.97
C LEU A 11 -1.26 2.41 13.54
N ILE A 12 -0.45 1.69 12.75
CA ILE A 12 0.12 0.39 13.15
C ILE A 12 1.62 0.23 12.92
N THR A 13 2.22 1.05 12.07
CA THR A 13 3.65 1.00 11.70
C THR A 13 4.11 2.39 11.22
N PRO A 14 3.94 3.46 12.03
CA PRO A 14 4.22 4.86 11.62
C PRO A 14 5.65 5.08 11.11
N GLU A 15 6.60 4.19 11.44
CA GLU A 15 7.95 4.18 10.92
C GLU A 15 8.05 4.07 9.38
N TRP A 16 6.96 3.67 8.71
CA TRP A 16 6.87 3.64 7.24
C TRP A 16 7.14 5.00 6.61
N ARG A 17 6.83 6.10 7.32
CA ARG A 17 7.11 7.48 6.90
C ARG A 17 8.62 7.74 6.78
N GLN A 18 9.44 7.11 7.63
CA GLN A 18 10.90 7.15 7.54
C GLN A 18 11.45 6.07 6.59
N ARG A 19 10.62 5.53 5.69
CA ARG A 19 10.97 4.48 4.73
C ARG A 19 11.44 3.18 5.38
N LYS A 20 10.92 2.85 6.57
CA LYS A 20 11.19 1.60 7.28
C LYS A 20 9.90 0.81 7.40
N LEU A 21 9.92 -0.47 7.02
CA LEU A 21 8.76 -1.34 7.23
C LEU A 21 9.21 -2.61 7.95
N ASN A 22 8.72 -2.78 9.18
CA ASN A 22 9.16 -3.88 10.05
C ASN A 22 8.48 -5.21 9.69
N ASP A 23 7.19 -5.16 9.42
CA ASP A 23 6.38 -6.33 9.09
C ASP A 23 5.56 -6.06 7.83
N TYR A 24 6.09 -6.52 6.70
CA TYR A 24 5.44 -6.36 5.40
C TYR A 24 4.06 -7.05 5.35
N LYS A 25 3.94 -8.24 5.95
CA LYS A 25 2.69 -9.01 5.88
C LYS A 25 1.60 -8.32 6.69
N LYS A 26 1.91 -7.91 7.92
CA LYS A 26 0.99 -7.15 8.77
C LYS A 26 0.52 -5.85 8.10
N ALA A 27 1.40 -5.15 7.40
CA ALA A 27 1.04 -3.92 6.68
C ALA A 27 0.05 -4.18 5.53
N ILE A 28 0.28 -5.22 4.72
CA ILE A 28 -0.65 -5.61 3.64
C ILE A 28 -1.99 -6.06 4.20
N ASP A 29 -1.99 -6.91 5.24
CA ASP A 29 -3.21 -7.44 5.84
C ASP A 29 -4.05 -6.31 6.47
N PHE A 30 -3.40 -5.35 7.13
CA PHE A 30 -4.06 -4.17 7.68
C PHE A 30 -4.66 -3.28 6.59
N LEU A 31 -3.90 -2.95 5.54
CA LEU A 31 -4.41 -2.14 4.43
C LEU A 31 -5.63 -2.80 3.77
N SER A 32 -5.56 -4.11 3.55
CA SER A 32 -6.64 -4.90 2.92
C SER A 32 -7.89 -5.06 3.79
N SER A 33 -7.85 -4.67 5.07
CA SER A 33 -8.99 -4.72 5.99
C SER A 33 -9.46 -3.34 6.46
N TYR A 34 -8.69 -2.28 6.20
CA TYR A 34 -8.99 -0.93 6.67
C TYR A 34 -10.11 -0.26 5.84
N ARG A 35 -11.31 -0.20 6.43
CA ARG A 35 -12.54 0.31 5.79
C ARG A 35 -12.44 1.74 5.25
N TRP A 36 -11.74 2.64 5.94
CA TRP A 36 -11.76 4.07 5.68
C TRP A 36 -10.69 4.51 4.66
N SER A 37 -10.59 3.77 3.55
CA SER A 37 -9.65 4.05 2.47
C SER A 37 -10.23 3.62 1.12
N SER A 38 -9.92 4.35 0.06
CA SER A 38 -10.24 3.93 -1.31
C SER A 38 -9.37 2.77 -1.80
N HIS A 39 -8.33 2.39 -1.04
CA HIS A 39 -7.45 1.26 -1.36
C HIS A 39 -8.23 -0.02 -1.73
N LEU A 40 -9.28 -0.35 -0.97
CA LEU A 40 -10.11 -1.54 -1.22
C LEU A 40 -10.78 -1.49 -2.59
N ASP A 41 -11.30 -0.33 -2.99
CA ASP A 41 -11.93 -0.20 -4.30
C ASP A 41 -10.90 -0.27 -5.45
N TYR A 42 -9.66 0.13 -5.22
CA TYR A 42 -8.56 -0.08 -6.18
C TYR A 42 -8.11 -1.55 -6.27
N LEU A 43 -8.40 -2.35 -5.23
CA LEU A 43 -8.26 -3.81 -5.25
C LEU A 43 -9.48 -4.52 -5.88
N GLY A 44 -10.47 -3.78 -6.39
CA GLY A 44 -11.71 -4.34 -6.93
C GLY A 44 -12.75 -4.73 -5.88
N GLN A 45 -12.52 -4.41 -4.60
CA GLN A 45 -13.46 -4.68 -3.52
C GLN A 45 -14.37 -3.47 -3.31
N LYS A 46 -15.69 -3.64 -3.49
CA LYS A 46 -16.66 -2.55 -3.31
C LYS A 46 -16.64 -2.03 -1.87
N ASN A 47 -16.21 -0.78 -1.71
CA ASN A 47 -16.06 -0.12 -0.42
C ASN A 47 -16.73 1.26 -0.41
N PHE A 48 -16.27 2.17 -1.26
CA PHE A 48 -16.85 3.50 -1.49
C PHE A 48 -16.93 3.82 -2.99
N PRO A 49 -17.51 2.93 -3.82
CA PRO A 49 -17.28 3.02 -5.25
C PRO A 49 -17.93 4.25 -5.90
N SER A 50 -18.96 4.82 -5.29
CA SER A 50 -19.72 5.97 -5.79
C SER A 50 -19.06 7.33 -5.56
N VAL A 51 -18.04 7.42 -4.69
CA VAL A 51 -17.44 8.71 -4.28
C VAL A 51 -15.98 8.86 -4.70
N THR A 52 -15.47 7.94 -5.51
CA THR A 52 -14.08 7.92 -5.97
C THR A 52 -14.04 7.72 -7.49
N GLN A 53 -13.25 8.53 -8.19
CA GLN A 53 -12.91 8.30 -9.60
C GLN A 53 -11.56 7.58 -9.69
N ARG A 54 -11.57 6.32 -10.14
CA ARG A 54 -10.38 5.46 -10.14
C ARG A 54 -9.92 5.03 -11.53
N ASP A 55 -10.80 5.12 -12.53
CA ASP A 55 -10.63 4.48 -13.84
C ASP A 55 -9.34 4.93 -14.52
N PHE A 56 -9.08 6.25 -14.57
CA PHE A 56 -7.84 6.80 -15.12
C PHE A 56 -6.59 6.24 -14.43
N LEU A 57 -6.59 6.16 -13.09
CA LEU A 57 -5.43 5.64 -12.37
C LEU A 57 -5.29 4.13 -12.51
N LEU A 58 -6.40 3.39 -12.54
CA LEU A 58 -6.38 1.95 -12.82
C LEU A 58 -5.85 1.66 -14.23
N GLU A 59 -6.20 2.47 -15.24
CA GLU A 59 -5.63 2.36 -16.58
C GLU A 59 -4.10 2.49 -16.56
N VAL A 60 -3.58 3.52 -15.87
CA VAL A 60 -2.13 3.72 -15.68
C VAL A 60 -1.47 2.54 -14.96
N PHE A 61 -2.17 1.92 -14.01
CA PHE A 61 -1.65 0.76 -13.28
C PHE A 61 -1.78 -0.57 -14.05
N GLY A 62 -2.53 -0.64 -15.15
CA GLY A 62 -2.85 -1.90 -15.83
C GLY A 62 -3.95 -2.71 -15.12
N GLY A 63 -4.93 -2.02 -14.54
CA GLY A 63 -6.06 -2.56 -13.80
C GLY A 63 -5.78 -2.85 -12.33
N GLU A 64 -6.76 -3.42 -11.64
CA GLU A 64 -6.73 -3.74 -10.21
C GLU A 64 -5.53 -4.61 -9.83
N LYS A 65 -5.23 -5.65 -10.63
CA LYS A 65 -4.07 -6.54 -10.42
C LYS A 65 -2.74 -5.80 -10.57
N GLY A 66 -2.65 -4.89 -11.53
CA GLY A 66 -1.46 -4.09 -11.75
C GLY A 66 -1.23 -3.09 -10.62
N TYR A 67 -2.31 -2.47 -10.11
CA TYR A 67 -2.28 -1.65 -8.91
C TYR A 67 -1.80 -2.44 -7.69
N GLU A 68 -2.41 -3.60 -7.43
CA GLU A 68 -2.08 -4.45 -6.29
C GLU A 68 -0.60 -4.86 -6.33
N LYS A 69 -0.13 -5.33 -7.49
CA LYS A 69 1.27 -5.70 -7.70
C LYS A 69 2.20 -4.52 -7.42
N SER A 70 1.85 -3.34 -7.91
CA SER A 70 2.70 -2.15 -7.77
C SER A 70 2.78 -1.67 -6.32
N LEU A 71 1.66 -1.66 -5.59
CA LEU A 71 1.60 -1.32 -4.18
C LEU A 71 2.39 -2.31 -3.32
N LYS A 72 2.22 -3.62 -3.57
CA LYS A 72 2.98 -4.69 -2.90
C LYS A 72 4.48 -4.57 -3.15
N SER A 73 4.89 -4.28 -4.39
CA SER A 73 6.31 -4.05 -4.73
C SER A 73 6.90 -2.90 -3.92
N TRP A 74 6.18 -1.77 -3.87
CA TRP A 74 6.63 -0.58 -3.14
C TRP A 74 6.82 -0.85 -1.65
N LEU A 75 5.87 -1.51 -1.00
CA LEU A 75 5.99 -1.89 0.42
C LEU A 75 7.11 -2.90 0.66
N LYS A 76 7.33 -3.83 -0.26
CA LYS A 76 8.43 -4.79 -0.18
C LYS A 76 9.79 -4.10 -0.28
N GLU A 77 9.93 -3.10 -1.14
CA GLU A 77 11.16 -2.30 -1.25
C GLU A 77 11.50 -1.55 0.05
N LEU A 78 10.49 -1.02 0.77
CA LEU A 78 10.70 -0.42 2.10
C LEU A 78 11.20 -1.44 3.12
N ASN A 79 10.69 -2.67 3.06
CA ASN A 79 11.11 -3.75 3.93
C ASN A 79 12.55 -4.22 3.61
N LEU A 80 12.93 -4.31 2.34
CA LEU A 80 14.29 -4.70 1.92
C LEU A 80 15.35 -3.64 2.24
N LYS A 81 15.03 -2.35 2.11
CA LYS A 81 15.96 -1.26 2.49
C LYS A 81 16.32 -1.30 3.98
N LYS A 82 15.41 -1.76 4.83
CA LYS A 82 15.71 -2.05 6.24
C LYS A 82 16.75 -3.16 6.37
N ILE A 83 16.67 -4.24 5.60
CA ILE A 83 17.63 -5.37 5.69
C ILE A 83 19.02 -4.94 5.19
N GLY A 84 19.08 -4.17 4.10
CA GLY A 84 20.33 -3.67 3.54
C GLY A 84 21.16 -2.84 4.52
N SER A 85 20.53 -2.08 5.43
CA SER A 85 21.26 -1.35 6.48
C SER A 85 21.87 -2.26 7.55
N TYR A 86 21.36 -3.48 7.76
CA TYR A 86 21.95 -4.43 8.70
C TYR A 86 23.00 -5.34 8.07
N ALA A 87 23.00 -5.50 6.73
CA ALA A 87 23.94 -6.36 6.01
C ALA A 87 25.23 -5.64 5.59
N LEU A 88 25.31 -4.33 5.81
CA LEU A 88 26.47 -3.48 5.49
C LEU A 88 27.29 -3.09 6.75
N GLU A 89 26.99 -3.71 7.90
CA GLU A 89 27.77 -3.63 9.13
C GLU A 89 28.61 -4.89 9.37
#